data_AF-A0AAU3UH70-F1
#
_entry.id   AF-A0AAU3UH70-F1
#
_cell.length_a   1.000
_cell.length_b   1.000
_cell.length_c   1.000
_cell.angle_alpha   90.00
_cell.angle_beta   90.00
_cell.angle_gamma   90.00
#
_symmetry.space_group_name_H-M   'P 1'
#
loop_
_entity.id
_entity.type
_entity.pdbx_description
1 polymer ?
#
loop_
_entity_poly.entity_id
_entity_poly.type
_entity_poly.pdbx_seq_one_letter_code
_entity_poly.pdbx_strand_id
1 'polypeptide(L)'
;MAASANRPITANPLVQVRADGRTRTMNARITEGAEARALLRRVLLRTGGTYLFLIAPARAAGRTVPIVVLDPIADDSKPGTPLQN
;
A
#
# COMPACT_ATOMS: atom_id res chain seq x y z
N MET A 1 -0.82 18.64 21.60
CA MET A 1 -1.50 17.88 20.52
C MET A 1 -0.74 18.11 19.23
N ALA A 2 0.10 17.18 18.80
CA ALA A 2 0.83 17.31 17.53
C ALA A 2 -0.09 16.87 16.38
N ALA A 3 -0.40 17.79 15.47
CA ALA A 3 -1.03 17.43 14.21
C ALA A 3 -0.12 16.43 13.49
N SER A 4 -0.64 15.24 13.18
CA SER A 4 0.06 14.30 12.31
C SER A 4 0.18 14.97 10.94
N ALA A 5 1.36 15.52 10.64
CA ALA A 5 1.62 16.10 9.34
C ALA A 5 1.47 14.99 8.29
N ASN A 6 0.50 15.16 7.39
CA ASN A 6 0.27 14.24 6.28
C ASN A 6 1.46 14.38 5.30
N ARG A 7 2.57 13.72 5.61
CA ARG A 7 3.76 13.73 4.76
C ARG A 7 3.49 12.88 3.52
N PRO A 8 3.86 13.36 2.33
CA PRO A 8 3.71 12.55 1.12
C PRO A 8 4.46 11.23 1.29
N ILE A 9 3.84 10.12 0.88
CA ILE A 9 4.40 8.76 0.96
C ILE A 9 5.78 8.69 0.28
N THR A 10 6.02 9.52 -0.74
CA THR A 10 7.31 9.64 -1.42
C THR A 10 8.42 10.27 -0.56
N ALA A 11 8.07 11.10 0.43
CA ALA A 11 9.02 11.74 1.33
C ALA A 11 9.28 10.91 2.61
N ASN A 12 8.33 10.07 3.00
CA ASN A 12 8.53 9.09 4.06
C ASN A 12 7.74 7.81 3.71
N PRO A 13 8.41 6.77 3.21
CA PRO A 13 7.73 5.53 2.82
C PRO A 13 7.30 4.70 4.04
N LEU A 14 7.75 5.03 5.26
CA LEU A 14 7.37 4.32 6.47
C LEU A 14 5.95 4.72 6.91
N VAL A 15 5.01 3.79 6.79
CA VAL A 15 3.59 4.03 7.11
C VAL A 15 3.08 3.07 8.17
N GLN A 16 2.11 3.53 8.97
CA GLN A 16 1.35 2.66 9.88
C GLN A 16 0.00 2.34 9.26
N VAL A 17 -0.32 1.05 9.19
CA VAL A 17 -1.55 0.53 8.59
C VAL A 17 -2.34 -0.18 9.67
N ARG A 18 -3.60 0.25 9.85
CA ARG A 18 -4.55 -0.43 10.73
C ARG A 18 -5.54 -1.23 9.90
N ALA A 19 -5.51 -2.56 10.05
CA ALA A 19 -6.41 -3.48 9.39
C ALA A 19 -6.75 -4.62 10.37
N ASP A 20 -8.00 -5.09 10.36
CA ASP A 20 -8.45 -6.21 11.18
C ASP A 20 -8.12 -6.06 12.68
N GLY A 21 -8.23 -4.82 13.19
CA GLY A 21 -7.93 -4.49 14.59
C GLY A 21 -6.44 -4.43 14.95
N ARG A 22 -5.52 -4.74 14.01
CA ARG A 22 -4.08 -4.70 14.23
C ARG A 22 -3.45 -3.50 13.53
N THR A 23 -2.44 -2.91 14.16
CA THR A 23 -1.60 -1.87 13.56
C THR A 23 -0.24 -2.48 13.21
N ARG A 24 0.23 -2.25 11.99
CA ARG A 24 1.54 -2.69 11.51
C ARG A 24 2.29 -1.55 10.85
N THR A 25 3.60 -1.49 11.07
CA THR A 25 4.48 -0.59 10.33
C THR A 25 4.93 -1.28 9.04
N MET A 26 4.82 -0.60 7.91
CA MET A 26 5.10 -1.14 6.58
C MET A 26 5.85 -0.10 5.74
N ASN A 27 6.61 -0.56 4.75
CA ASN A 27 7.19 0.28 3.72
C ASN A 27 6.20 0.44 2.57
N ALA A 28 5.89 1.67 2.19
CA ALA A 28 5.03 2.00 1.08
C ALA A 28 5.85 2.35 -0.16
N ARG A 29 5.49 1.76 -1.30
CA ARG A 29 6.07 2.07 -2.60
C ARG A 29 4.96 2.41 -3.59
N ILE A 30 5.13 3.51 -4.31
CA ILE A 30 4.26 3.82 -5.46
C ILE A 30 4.72 2.97 -6.64
N THR A 31 3.79 2.22 -7.23
CA THR A 31 4.05 1.46 -8.45
C THR A 31 3.67 2.28 -9.67
N GLU A 32 4.35 2.00 -10.78
CA GLU A 32 4.17 2.73 -12.04
C GLU A 32 4.00 1.79 -13.23
N GLY A 33 3.63 2.35 -14.38
CA GLY A 33 3.65 1.66 -15.66
C GLY A 33 2.85 0.36 -15.69
N ALA A 34 3.49 -0.72 -16.14
CA ALA A 34 2.86 -2.02 -16.33
C ALA A 34 2.48 -2.71 -15.01
N GLU A 35 3.32 -2.56 -13.97
CA GLU A 35 3.07 -3.13 -12.63
C GLU A 35 1.80 -2.54 -12.02
N ALA A 36 1.67 -1.22 -12.02
CA ALA A 36 0.49 -0.52 -11.50
C ALA A 36 -0.80 -0.96 -12.21
N ARG A 37 -0.74 -1.11 -13.55
CA ARG A 37 -1.89 -1.60 -14.34
C ARG A 37 -2.29 -3.03 -13.97
N ALA A 38 -1.31 -3.91 -13.78
CA ALA A 38 -1.55 -5.30 -13.41
C ALA A 38 -2.16 -5.41 -12.00
N LEU A 39 -1.62 -4.66 -11.03
CA LEU A 39 -2.15 -4.62 -9.66
C LEU A 39 -3.55 -4.01 -9.61
N LEU A 40 -3.80 -2.92 -10.32
CA LEU A 40 -5.13 -2.32 -10.39
C LEU A 40 -6.16 -3.30 -10.95
N ARG A 41 -5.80 -4.06 -12.00
CA ARG A 41 -6.67 -5.11 -12.54
C ARG A 41 -6.97 -6.18 -11.49
N ARG A 42 -5.97 -6.63 -10.72
CA ARG A 42 -6.16 -7.61 -9.63
C ARG A 42 -7.09 -7.09 -8.55
N VAL A 43 -6.94 -5.83 -8.14
CA VAL A 43 -7.83 -5.19 -7.16
C VAL A 43 -9.27 -5.21 -7.66
N LEU A 44 -9.49 -4.74 -8.90
CA LEU A 44 -10.83 -4.69 -9.48
C LEU A 44 -11.48 -6.08 -9.62
N LEU A 45 -10.71 -7.09 -9.99
CA LEU A 45 -11.20 -8.47 -10.05
C LEU A 45 -11.60 -8.98 -8.65
N ARG A 46 -10.76 -8.73 -7.63
CA ARG A 46 -11.03 -9.16 -6.25
C ARG A 46 -12.23 -8.45 -5.63
N THR A 47 -12.46 -7.20 -6.01
CA THR A 47 -13.51 -6.35 -5.44
C THR A 47 -14.76 -6.31 -6.32
N GLY A 48 -14.87 -7.15 -7.36
CA GLY A 48 -16.01 -7.11 -8.28
C GLY A 48 -16.25 -5.74 -8.94
N GLY A 49 -15.20 -4.95 -9.13
CA GLY A 49 -15.30 -3.61 -9.74
C GLY A 49 -15.84 -2.51 -8.81
N THR A 50 -16.03 -2.76 -7.51
CA THR A 50 -16.56 -1.75 -6.56
C THR A 50 -15.86 -0.40 -6.66
N TYR A 51 -14.55 -0.34 -6.94
CA TYR A 51 -13.80 0.91 -7.01
C TYR A 51 -13.79 1.61 -8.38
N LEU A 52 -14.53 1.11 -9.37
CA LEU A 52 -14.56 1.70 -10.72
C LEU A 52 -15.01 3.17 -10.70
N PHE A 53 -15.94 3.55 -9.83
CA PHE A 53 -16.44 4.93 -9.72
C PHE A 53 -15.35 5.93 -9.29
N LEU A 54 -14.30 5.47 -8.59
CA LEU A 54 -13.16 6.31 -8.20
C LEU A 54 -12.13 6.42 -9.34
N ILE A 55 -12.05 5.41 -10.20
CA ILE A 55 -11.02 5.29 -11.23
C ILE A 55 -11.48 5.90 -12.55
N ALA A 56 -12.76 5.75 -12.90
CA ALA A 56 -13.32 6.21 -14.17
C ALA A 56 -13.14 7.72 -14.39
N PRO A 57 -13.39 8.61 -13.41
CA PRO A 57 -13.16 10.05 -13.59
C PRO A 57 -11.68 10.39 -13.81
N ALA A 58 -10.78 9.73 -13.06
CA ALA A 58 -9.34 9.94 -13.23
C ALA A 58 -8.88 9.55 -14.63
N ARG A 59 -9.36 8.41 -15.15
CA ARG A 59 -9.07 7.96 -16.52
C ARG A 59 -9.66 8.87 -17.59
N ALA A 60 -10.89 9.33 -17.42
CA ALA A 60 -11.53 10.28 -18.34
C ALA A 60 -10.74 11.59 -18.43
N ALA A 61 -10.10 12.01 -17.34
CA ALA A 61 -9.21 13.17 -17.29
C ALA A 61 -7.75 12.88 -17.76
N GLY A 62 -7.46 11.71 -18.31
CA GLY A 62 -6.11 11.32 -18.74
C GLY A 62 -5.11 11.10 -17.59
N ARG A 63 -5.58 10.98 -16.35
CA ARG A 63 -4.75 10.79 -15.16
C ARG A 63 -4.63 9.32 -14.79
N THR A 64 -3.48 8.96 -14.23
CA THR A 64 -3.24 7.63 -13.65
C THR A 64 -3.58 7.61 -12.17
N VAL A 65 -4.31 6.59 -11.74
CA VAL A 65 -4.51 6.31 -10.30
C VAL A 65 -3.24 5.61 -9.79
N PRO A 66 -2.51 6.18 -8.82
CA PRO A 66 -1.34 5.53 -8.25
C PRO A 66 -1.77 4.30 -7.45
N ILE A 67 -1.06 3.20 -7.63
CA ILE A 67 -1.22 2.00 -6.80
C ILE A 67 -0.04 1.94 -5.84
N VAL A 68 -0.36 1.96 -4.54
CA VAL A 68 0.63 1.84 -3.47
C VAL A 68 0.71 0.37 -3.04
N VAL A 69 1.92 -0.18 -3.08
CA VAL A 69 2.23 -1.49 -2.51
C VAL A 69 2.78 -1.26 -1.10
N LEU A 70 2.33 -2.11 -0.17
CA LEU A 70 2.76 -2.09 1.22
C LEU A 70 3.58 -3.36 1.47
N ASP A 71 4.88 -3.17 1.64
CA ASP A 71 5.82 -4.24 1.96
C ASP A 71 5.97 -4.32 3.48
N PRO A 72 5.78 -5.50 4.10
CA PRO A 72 6.03 -5.65 5.52
C PRO A 72 7.51 -5.42 5.81
N ILE A 73 7.78 -4.66 6.86
CA ILE A 73 9.12 -4.59 7.44
C ILE A 73 9.28 -5.91 8.19
N ALA A 74 10.45 -6.57 8.05
CA ALA A 74 10.73 -7.80 8.77
C ALA A 74 10.37 -7.60 10.25
N ASP A 75 9.49 -8.46 10.75
CA ASP A 75 9.00 -8.39 12.11
C ASP A 75 10.14 -8.88 13.02
N ASP A 76 10.81 -7.99 13.74
CA ASP A 76 11.76 -8.34 14.82
C ASP A 76 11.07 -9.07 16.01
N SER A 77 9.77 -9.37 15.89
CA SER A 77 8.96 -10.05 16.91
C SER A 77 9.24 -11.55 17.07
N LYS A 78 10.43 -12.04 16.66
CA LYS A 78 11.01 -13.28 17.20
C LYS A 78 12.50 -13.06 17.49
N PRO A 79 12.95 -13.12 18.75
CA PRO A 79 14.33 -13.50 19.00
C PRO A 79 14.49 -14.90 18.39
N GLY A 80 15.29 -15.00 17.33
CA GLY A 80 15.75 -16.27 16.83
C GLY A 80 16.42 -17.01 17.98
N THR A 81 15.77 -18.07 18.44
CA THR A 81 16.51 -19.23 18.95
C THR A 81 17.58 -19.53 17.91
N PRO A 82 18.88 -19.61 18.26
CA PRO A 82 19.89 -20.00 17.30
C PRO A 82 19.51 -21.37 16.74
N LEU A 83 19.59 -21.52 15.42
CA LEU A 83 19.50 -22.81 14.74
C LEU A 83 20.65 -23.68 15.28
N GLN A 84 20.34 -24.53 16.27
CA GLN A 84 21.16 -25.68 16.61
C GLN A 84 20.68 -26.85 15.76
N ASN A 85 21.44 -27.14 14.69
CA ASN A 85 21.98 -28.45 14.34
C ASN A 85 22.56 -28.42 12.92
#